data_AF-A0A4R7UQ04-F1
#
_entry.id   AF-A0A4R7UQ04-F1
#
_cell.length_a   1.000
_cell.length_b   1.000
_cell.length_c   1.000
_cell.angle_alpha   90.00
_cell.angle_beta   90.00
_cell.angle_gamma   90.00
#
_symmetry.space_group_name_H-M   'P 1'
#
loop_
_entity.id
_entity.type
_entity.pdbx_description
1 polymer ?
#
loop_
_entity_poly.entity_id
_entity_poly.type
_entity_poly.pdbx_seq_one_letter_code
_entity_poly.pdbx_strand_id
1 'polypeptide(L)'
;MTPEKLLAKIRQALPDADPLDVKRQLDEYTGPERLRVQLAIVKLTDEDRRDSPRHYVDSARQDYRDVLAWAESPQQLRPDWFSLSVTERAKVTKADRQQYARWLAR
;
A
#
# COMPACT_ATOMS: atom_id res chain seq x y z
N MET A 1 -2.13 11.83 -6.11
CA MET A 1 -1.75 10.77 -7.07
C MET A 1 -2.58 10.95 -8.34
N THR A 2 -2.03 10.71 -9.54
CA THR A 2 -2.78 10.68 -10.82
C THR A 2 -2.59 9.32 -11.50
N PRO A 3 -3.41 8.92 -12.48
CA PRO A 3 -3.22 7.65 -13.21
C PRO A 3 -1.84 7.50 -13.86
N GLU A 4 -1.28 8.59 -14.40
CA GLU A 4 0.04 8.62 -15.04
C GLU A 4 1.14 8.41 -14.00
N LYS A 5 1.01 9.09 -12.85
CA LYS A 5 1.95 8.93 -11.72
C LYS A 5 1.86 7.52 -11.11
N LEU A 6 0.66 6.93 -11.06
CA LEU A 6 0.49 5.54 -10.63
C LEU A 6 1.21 4.60 -11.59
N LEU A 7 1.00 4.75 -12.90
CA LEU A 7 1.66 3.92 -13.91
C LEU A 7 3.19 4.07 -13.87
N ALA A 8 3.70 5.28 -13.67
CA ALA A 8 5.12 5.52 -13.45
C ALA A 8 5.63 4.79 -12.19
N LYS A 9 4.85 4.83 -11.10
CA LYS A 9 5.21 4.13 -9.86
C LYS A 9 5.18 2.61 -10.00
N ILE A 10 4.23 2.04 -10.76
CA ILE A 10 4.18 0.61 -11.08
C ILE A 10 5.47 0.17 -11.77
N ARG A 11 5.88 0.88 -12.84
CA ARG A 11 7.12 0.57 -13.58
C ARG A 11 8.36 0.60 -12.69
N GLN A 12 8.38 1.51 -11.73
CA GLN A 12 9.50 1.69 -10.82
C GLN A 12 9.53 0.62 -9.71
N ALA A 13 8.38 0.30 -9.13
CA ALA A 13 8.28 -0.59 -7.98
C ALA A 13 8.27 -2.07 -8.40
N LEU A 14 7.75 -2.38 -9.59
CA LEU A 14 7.59 -3.74 -10.09
C LEU A 14 8.26 -3.86 -11.47
N PRO A 15 9.61 -3.74 -11.55
CA PRO A 15 10.32 -3.66 -12.83
C PRO A 15 10.26 -4.96 -13.66
N ASP A 16 10.02 -6.10 -13.01
CA ASP A 16 9.94 -7.41 -13.65
C ASP A 16 8.52 -7.78 -14.13
N ALA A 17 7.53 -6.93 -13.84
CA ALA A 17 6.13 -7.14 -14.23
C ALA A 17 5.75 -6.28 -15.45
N ASP A 18 4.75 -6.73 -16.24
CA ASP A 18 4.13 -5.87 -17.24
C ASP A 18 3.31 -4.77 -16.54
N PRO A 19 3.71 -3.50 -16.64
CA PRO A 19 3.03 -2.41 -15.93
C PRO A 19 1.59 -2.20 -16.40
N LEU A 20 1.26 -2.56 -17.64
CA LEU A 20 -0.11 -2.46 -18.16
C LEU A 20 -1.00 -3.57 -17.62
N ASP A 21 -0.48 -4.79 -17.48
CA ASP A 21 -1.23 -5.87 -16.85
C ASP A 21 -1.47 -5.60 -15.37
N VAL A 22 -0.45 -5.15 -14.64
CA VAL A 22 -0.62 -4.73 -13.23
C VAL A 22 -1.66 -3.62 -13.14
N LYS A 23 -1.57 -2.57 -13.98
CA LYS A 23 -2.57 -1.50 -13.97
C LYS A 23 -3.98 -2.03 -14.24
N ARG A 24 -4.13 -2.95 -15.20
CA ARG A 24 -5.42 -3.58 -15.52
C ARG A 24 -6.01 -4.32 -14.31
N GLN A 25 -5.20 -5.07 -13.57
CA GLN A 25 -5.63 -5.74 -12.35
C GLN A 25 -6.06 -4.72 -11.28
N LEU A 26 -5.27 -3.65 -11.08
CA LEU A 26 -5.59 -2.58 -10.14
C LEU A 26 -6.87 -1.83 -10.51
N ASP A 27 -7.16 -1.64 -11.80
CA ASP A 27 -8.37 -0.99 -12.30
C ASP A 27 -9.65 -1.81 -12.01
N GLU A 28 -9.52 -3.09 -11.65
CA GLU A 28 -10.67 -3.88 -11.19
C GLU A 28 -11.18 -3.48 -9.80
N TYR A 29 -10.42 -2.64 -9.06
CA TYR A 29 -10.91 -2.00 -7.84
C TYR A 29 -11.64 -0.70 -8.20
N THR A 30 -12.95 -0.67 -7.97
CA THR A 30 -13.83 0.48 -8.28
C THR A 30 -14.38 1.18 -7.03
N GLY A 31 -13.87 0.83 -5.84
CA GLY A 31 -14.34 1.34 -4.56
C GLY A 31 -13.82 2.74 -4.17
N PRO A 32 -14.06 3.15 -2.91
CA PRO A 32 -13.61 4.43 -2.36
C PRO A 32 -12.10 4.63 -2.46
N GLU A 33 -11.66 5.89 -2.51
CA GLU A 33 -10.23 6.24 -2.50
C GLU A 33 -9.39 5.50 -3.56
N ARG A 34 -10.01 5.16 -4.70
CA ARG A 34 -9.46 4.26 -5.74
C ARG A 34 -7.95 4.41 -5.97
N LEU A 35 -7.48 5.62 -6.30
CA LEU A 35 -6.06 5.84 -6.60
C LEU A 35 -5.13 5.65 -5.39
N ARG A 36 -5.61 5.93 -4.17
CA ARG A 36 -4.84 5.73 -2.92
C ARG A 36 -4.74 4.23 -2.62
N VAL A 37 -5.85 3.49 -2.78
CA VAL A 37 -5.88 2.04 -2.60
C VAL A 37 -5.01 1.34 -3.65
N GLN A 38 -5.13 1.70 -4.93
CA GLN A 38 -4.28 1.15 -5.98
C GLN A 38 -2.79 1.38 -5.69
N LEU A 39 -2.41 2.55 -5.17
CA LEU A 39 -1.04 2.83 -4.77
C LEU A 39 -0.59 1.99 -3.56
N ALA A 40 -1.47 1.79 -2.58
CA ALA A 40 -1.22 0.91 -1.44
C ALA A 40 -0.96 -0.53 -1.90
N ILE A 41 -1.76 -1.04 -2.83
CA ILE A 41 -1.55 -2.37 -3.43
C ILE A 41 -0.19 -2.47 -4.12
N VAL A 42 0.23 -1.44 -4.86
CA VAL A 42 1.57 -1.41 -5.49
C VAL A 42 2.68 -1.49 -4.44
N LYS A 43 2.57 -0.75 -3.33
CA LYS A 43 3.53 -0.83 -2.23
C LYS A 43 3.60 -2.23 -1.62
N LEU A 44 2.45 -2.79 -1.29
CA LEU A 44 2.36 -4.13 -0.68
C LEU A 44 2.93 -5.20 -1.61
N THR A 45 2.63 -5.12 -2.91
CA THR A 45 3.17 -6.05 -3.92
C THR A 45 4.70 -5.96 -4.03
N ASP A 46 5.27 -4.74 -4.01
CA ASP A 46 6.73 -4.51 -4.03
C ASP A 46 7.42 -5.04 -2.77
N GLU A 47 6.77 -4.91 -1.61
CA GLU A 47 7.29 -5.40 -0.32
C GLU A 47 7.16 -6.92 -0.19
N ASP A 48 6.04 -7.53 -0.58
CA ASP A 48 5.78 -8.95 -0.35
C ASP A 48 6.34 -9.91 -1.42
N ARG A 49 6.69 -9.43 -2.63
CA ARG A 49 7.35 -10.15 -3.76
C ARG A 49 6.77 -11.52 -4.19
N ARG A 50 5.83 -12.09 -3.44
CA ARG A 50 5.24 -13.42 -3.59
C ARG A 50 3.74 -13.35 -3.84
N ASP A 51 3.10 -12.23 -3.47
CA ASP A 51 1.69 -12.00 -3.72
C ASP A 51 1.46 -11.17 -4.99
N SER A 52 0.44 -11.57 -5.74
CA SER A 52 -0.03 -10.87 -6.93
C SER A 52 -0.84 -9.63 -6.53
N PRO A 53 -0.81 -8.52 -7.30
CA PRO A 53 -1.69 -7.37 -7.09
C PRO A 53 -3.16 -7.77 -6.90
N ARG A 54 -3.60 -8.85 -7.56
CA ARG A 54 -4.95 -9.38 -7.47
C ARG A 54 -5.37 -9.77 -6.04
N HIS A 55 -4.45 -10.32 -5.24
CA HIS A 55 -4.73 -10.68 -3.85
C HIS A 55 -5.22 -9.47 -3.04
N TYR A 56 -4.47 -8.37 -3.11
CA TYR A 56 -4.85 -7.15 -2.39
C TYR A 56 -6.04 -6.41 -3.01
N VAL A 57 -6.30 -6.57 -4.32
CA VAL A 57 -7.55 -6.09 -4.93
C VAL A 57 -8.75 -6.80 -4.29
N ASP A 58 -8.67 -8.12 -4.11
CA ASP A 58 -9.73 -8.89 -3.47
C ASP A 58 -9.90 -8.52 -1.99
N SER A 59 -8.80 -8.30 -1.25
CA SER A 59 -8.85 -7.75 0.11
C SER A 59 -9.50 -6.36 0.13
N ALA A 60 -9.16 -5.48 -0.80
CA ALA A 60 -9.72 -4.13 -0.86
C ALA A 60 -11.23 -4.12 -1.16
N ARG A 61 -11.73 -5.12 -1.90
CA ARG A 61 -13.17 -5.30 -2.14
C ARG A 61 -13.92 -5.67 -0.86
N GLN A 62 -13.27 -6.35 0.08
CA GLN A 62 -13.84 -6.69 1.39
C GLN A 62 -13.76 -5.51 2.36
N ASP A 63 -12.55 -5.00 2.58
CA ASP A 63 -12.32 -3.77 3.32
C ASP A 63 -11.06 -3.05 2.83
N TYR A 64 -11.26 -1.95 2.11
CA TYR A 64 -10.15 -1.15 1.59
C TYR A 64 -9.31 -0.50 2.69
N ARG A 65 -9.88 -0.29 3.89
CA ARG A 65 -9.16 0.34 5.01
C ARG A 65 -8.07 -0.56 5.55
N ASP A 66 -8.27 -1.88 5.48
CA ASP A 66 -7.24 -2.85 5.86
C ASP A 66 -6.05 -2.75 4.91
N VAL A 67 -6.29 -2.70 3.60
CA VAL A 67 -5.23 -2.53 2.59
C VAL A 67 -4.48 -1.21 2.79
N LEU A 68 -5.18 -0.12 3.11
CA LEU A 68 -4.56 1.15 3.46
C LEU A 68 -3.75 1.05 4.76
N ALA A 69 -4.26 0.37 5.79
CA ALA A 69 -3.58 0.21 7.07
C ALA A 69 -2.30 -0.64 6.92
N TRP A 70 -2.37 -1.74 6.16
CA TRP A 70 -1.22 -2.60 5.84
C TRP A 70 -0.13 -1.80 5.13
N ALA A 71 -0.49 -0.94 4.17
CA ALA A 71 0.48 -0.17 3.41
C ALA A 71 1.02 1.06 4.17
N GLU A 72 0.17 1.82 4.84
CA GLU A 72 0.51 3.14 5.39
C GLU A 72 0.80 3.15 6.89
N SER A 73 0.39 2.10 7.63
CA SER A 73 0.53 2.01 9.09
C SER A 73 0.89 0.59 9.58
N PRO A 74 1.84 -0.12 8.94
CA PRO A 74 2.10 -1.53 9.23
C PRO A 74 2.50 -1.79 10.69
N GLN A 75 3.24 -0.88 11.32
CA GLN A 75 3.66 -1.08 12.71
C GLN A 75 2.52 -0.91 13.73
N GLN A 76 1.45 -0.21 13.35
CA GLN A 76 0.25 -0.08 14.20
C GLN A 76 -0.60 -1.36 14.22
N LEU A 77 -0.31 -2.33 13.36
CA LEU A 77 -0.99 -3.62 13.28
C LEU A 77 -0.34 -4.70 14.15
N ARG A 78 0.79 -4.38 14.77
CA ARG A 78 1.47 -5.32 15.66
C ARG A 78 0.59 -5.61 16.89
N PRO A 79 0.62 -6.85 17.43
CA PRO A 79 -0.18 -7.21 18.60
C PRO A 79 0.04 -6.32 19.83
N ASP A 80 1.24 -5.76 19.99
CA ASP A 80 1.60 -4.89 21.12
C ASP A 80 1.24 -3.40 20.91
N TRP A 81 0.69 -3.01 19.77
CA TRP A 81 0.32 -1.60 19.50
C TRP A 81 -0.54 -0.99 20.63
N PHE A 82 -1.51 -1.75 21.14
CA PHE A 82 -2.42 -1.29 22.18
C PHE A 82 -1.79 -1.25 23.58
N SER A 83 -0.65 -1.90 23.81
CA SER A 83 0.09 -1.82 25.09
C SER A 83 1.13 -0.70 25.13
N LEU A 84 1.48 -0.12 23.99
CA LEU A 84 2.39 1.02 23.92
C LEU A 84 1.83 2.27 24.60
N SER A 85 2.72 3.03 25.27
CA SER A 85 2.41 4.36 25.79
C SER A 85 2.09 5.36 24.67
N VAL A 86 1.45 6.48 25.01
CA VAL A 86 1.14 7.55 24.05
C VAL A 86 2.40 8.04 23.32
N THR A 87 3.52 8.19 24.04
CA THR A 87 4.79 8.62 23.45
C THR A 87 5.38 7.59 22.49
N GLU A 88 5.27 6.30 22.81
CA GLU A 88 5.73 5.22 21.93
C GLU A 88 4.86 5.11 20.68
N ARG A 89 3.53 5.19 20.83
CA ARG A 89 2.61 5.23 19.69
C ARG A 89 2.92 6.38 18.75
N ALA A 90 3.19 7.57 19.29
CA ALA A 90 3.58 8.73 18.48
C ALA A 90 4.88 8.50 17.69
N LYS A 91 5.87 7.83 18.29
CA LYS A 91 7.11 7.45 17.59
C LYS A 91 6.83 6.46 16.45
N VAL A 92 6.01 5.45 16.69
CA VAL A 92 5.62 4.44 15.69
C VAL A 92 4.86 5.07 14.53
N THR A 93 3.84 5.89 14.81
CA THR A 93 3.09 6.61 13.75
C THR A 93 4.00 7.51 12.93
N LYS A 94 4.96 8.19 13.57
CA LYS A 94 5.97 8.98 12.84
C LYS A 94 6.85 8.09 11.96
N ALA A 95 7.28 6.94 12.46
CA ALA A 95 8.10 5.99 11.72
C ALA A 95 7.37 5.41 10.49
N ASP A 96 6.09 5.03 10.63
CA ASP A 96 5.26 4.56 9.52
C ASP A 96 5.09 5.64 8.44
N ARG A 97 4.76 6.87 8.83
CA ARG A 97 4.69 8.00 7.89
C ARG A 97 6.00 8.25 7.15
N GLN A 98 7.13 8.15 7.86
CA GLN A 98 8.46 8.30 7.26
C GLN A 98 8.81 7.13 6.35
N GLN A 99 8.39 5.91 6.67
CA GLN A 99 8.58 4.74 5.82
C GLN A 99 7.81 4.90 4.52
N TYR A 100 6.51 5.23 4.60
CA TYR A 100 5.66 5.43 3.44
C TYR A 100 6.16 6.59 2.56
N ALA A 101 6.53 7.73 3.16
CA ALA A 101 7.08 8.87 2.43
C ALA A 101 8.40 8.53 1.71
N ARG A 102 9.30 7.76 2.36
CA ARG A 102 10.54 7.28 1.74
C ARG A 102 10.25 6.35 0.57
N TRP A 103 9.31 5.42 0.72
CA TRP A 103 8.90 4.54 -0.37
C TRP A 103 8.31 5.32 -1.56
N LEU A 104 7.48 6.32 -1.29
CA LEU A 104 6.92 7.19 -2.33
C LEU A 104 8.00 7.95 -3.10
N ALA A 105 9.02 8.44 -2.39
CA ALA A 105 10.13 9.21 -2.95
C ALA A 105 11.25 8.35 -3.59
N ARG A 106 11.31 7.05 -3.28
CA ARG A 106 12.20 6.08 -3.94
C ARG A 106 11.91 6.06 -5.43
#